data_AF-A0A0Q8IJ46-F1
#
_entry.id   AF-A0A0Q8IJ46-F1
#
_cell.length_a   1.000
_cell.length_b   1.000
_cell.length_c   1.000
_cell.angle_alpha   90.00
_cell.angle_beta   90.00
_cell.angle_gamma   90.00
#
_symmetry.space_group_name_H-M   'P 1'
#
loop_
_entity.id
_entity.type
_entity.pdbx_description
1 polymer ?
#
loop_
_entity_poly.entity_id
_entity_poly.type
_entity_poly.pdbx_seq_one_letter_code
_entity_poly.pdbx_strand_id
1 'polypeptide(L)'
;MTNFYNVAPLSDCLPLCPRETALSYVSRLAPYFGCQSTYQFCKDFDLDLSKLMDGDHDALMHLSRLTNADFGELQRWSAITLPSGRKSINGQVLTHSRSSRRTMAFCPLCASEDIATNPKVTADLAVYVRAEWQASDIRHCGAHRVPLLRYVVDNRRSRTDLGNFIGQFMADYEGAATAESNVGDLETYSLSRLIGTDQSPIPHLDDLDLWQVVSLSRSMGAAMVNEVRQFKLLDLRRLDELGAIGFAALYGGIETIEVAFQGIRSNHWKDREVGALKRVERFFKNSVRTEAIARISGLIAEAAFATFPYKLGERFCGVTCETVSVQPSGVARESLGIPKSIWHAFVSAKPAWVVHEGGHSRHTLVELEAARAFFRNYILVDSLPDLARQHDLSRQHLQHLKLGGAIAPTAFANLPNVVELYSRSEVEEAIVRAQRFQTIAANDNEIPVGYLNLLQVSKVHAIGIQQLLDEIHAGTIHCVRTEGGSNANLTTWIDPVEAMKKIFGFDTPMTLQGASDFIGLHINHVRILAQHGILPSRSRPRGNGIFLTFERADVEAFVTKYVTTGEVTRRKLKIPTSVSAVEIRHPSWNTAPVRLYERANLAAA
;
A
#
# COMPACT_ATOMS: atom_id res chain seq x y z
N MET A 1 26.81 57.99 21.04
CA MET A 1 27.62 57.07 20.21
C MET A 1 29.08 57.34 20.55
N THR A 2 29.60 56.67 21.56
CA THR A 2 31.01 56.73 21.95
C THR A 2 31.82 55.95 20.91
N ASN A 3 32.92 56.53 20.45
CA ASN A 3 33.72 56.01 19.35
C ASN A 3 34.54 54.80 19.85
N PHE A 4 34.03 53.57 19.67
CA PHE A 4 34.65 52.29 20.11
C PHE A 4 35.98 51.93 19.39
N TYR A 5 36.66 52.90 18.80
CA TYR A 5 37.82 52.69 17.90
C TYR A 5 39.19 52.89 18.56
N ASN A 6 39.28 53.32 19.83
CA ASN A 6 40.56 53.65 20.49
C ASN A 6 40.75 52.98 21.87
N VAL A 7 40.34 51.72 22.04
CA VAL A 7 40.64 50.96 23.27
C VAL A 7 41.96 50.23 23.09
N ALA A 8 42.99 50.62 23.84
CA ALA A 8 44.24 49.88 23.88
C ALA A 8 44.01 48.51 24.52
N PRO A 9 44.52 47.41 23.94
CA PRO A 9 44.40 46.09 24.55
C PRO A 9 45.06 46.05 25.93
N LEU A 10 44.53 45.20 26.80
CA LEU A 10 45.15 44.89 28.08
C LEU A 10 46.51 44.22 27.84
N SER A 11 47.49 44.57 28.67
CA SER A 11 48.89 44.14 28.49
C SER A 11 49.10 42.63 28.65
N ASP A 12 48.23 41.97 29.41
CA ASP A 12 48.27 40.53 29.66
C ASP A 12 46.85 40.03 30.01
N CYS A 13 46.39 38.95 29.38
CA CYS A 13 45.07 38.37 29.56
C CYS A 13 45.17 36.84 29.59
N LEU A 14 44.24 36.19 30.30
CA LEU A 14 44.05 34.76 30.16
C LEU A 14 43.68 34.41 28.71
N PRO A 15 44.16 33.28 28.16
CA PRO A 15 43.71 32.84 26.85
C PRO A 15 42.24 32.44 26.89
N LEU A 16 41.52 32.69 25.79
CA LEU A 16 40.18 32.17 25.57
C LEU A 16 40.24 30.64 25.45
N CYS A 17 39.46 29.92 26.26
CA CYS A 17 39.44 28.47 26.22
C CYS A 17 38.54 27.92 25.08
N PRO A 18 38.76 26.68 24.61
CA PRO A 18 37.95 26.09 23.55
C PRO A 18 36.47 26.05 23.91
N ARG A 19 35.61 26.58 23.02
CA ARG A 19 34.15 26.66 23.23
C ARG A 19 33.73 27.46 24.47
N GLU A 20 34.61 28.29 25.00
CA GLU A 20 34.30 29.15 26.12
C GLU A 20 33.34 30.28 25.71
N THR A 21 32.35 30.55 26.57
CA THR A 21 31.41 31.65 26.34
C THR A 21 31.97 32.99 26.82
N ALA A 22 31.59 34.11 26.20
CA ALA A 22 32.09 35.43 26.59
C ALA A 22 31.87 35.74 28.08
N LEU A 23 30.72 35.35 28.64
CA LEU A 23 30.44 35.56 30.06
C LEU A 23 31.36 34.72 30.96
N SER A 24 31.67 33.48 30.58
CA SER A 24 32.67 32.66 31.27
C SER A 24 34.05 33.31 31.24
N TYR A 25 34.42 33.79 30.05
CA TYR A 25 35.73 34.40 29.84
C TYR A 25 35.89 35.65 30.71
N VAL A 26 34.90 36.54 30.72
CA VAL A 26 34.88 37.72 31.61
C VAL A 26 34.85 37.31 33.08
N SER A 27 34.12 36.25 33.44
CA SER A 27 34.09 35.73 34.82
C SER A 27 35.45 35.25 35.29
N ARG A 28 36.32 34.75 34.41
CA ARG A 28 37.71 34.38 34.73
C ARG A 28 38.63 35.59 34.73
N LEU A 29 38.44 36.54 33.81
CA LEU A 29 39.24 37.77 33.75
C LEU A 29 39.02 38.66 34.97
N ALA A 30 37.81 38.71 35.53
CA ALA A 30 37.52 39.54 36.69
C ALA A 30 38.49 39.28 37.88
N PRO A 31 38.59 38.06 38.44
CA PRO A 31 39.58 37.78 39.48
C PRO A 31 41.03 37.89 39.00
N TYR A 32 41.33 37.62 37.72
CA TYR A 32 42.67 37.80 37.15
C TYR A 32 43.18 39.24 37.29
N PHE A 33 42.30 40.22 37.06
CA PHE A 33 42.59 41.65 37.21
C PHE A 33 42.26 42.19 38.61
N GLY A 34 41.96 41.32 39.59
CA GLY A 34 41.63 41.73 40.96
C GLY A 34 40.24 42.36 41.14
N CYS A 35 39.36 42.26 40.14
CA CYS A 35 37.98 42.70 40.24
C CYS A 35 37.16 41.71 41.10
N GLN A 36 36.30 42.24 41.98
CA GLN A 36 35.49 41.42 42.88
C GLN A 36 34.33 40.68 42.20
N SER A 37 34.01 41.03 40.95
CA SER A 37 32.94 40.40 40.16
C SER A 37 33.08 40.73 38.68
N THR A 38 32.42 39.92 37.85
CA THR A 38 32.21 40.16 36.41
C THR A 38 31.59 41.54 36.15
N TYR A 39 30.64 41.96 36.99
CA TYR A 39 30.03 43.29 36.88
C TYR A 39 31.05 44.42 37.12
N GLN A 40 31.91 44.28 38.13
CA GLN A 40 32.95 45.26 38.43
C GLN A 40 33.96 45.34 37.28
N PHE A 41 34.44 44.20 36.77
CA PHE A 41 35.30 44.15 35.61
C PHE A 41 34.67 44.84 34.40
N CYS A 42 33.42 44.49 34.06
CA CYS A 42 32.72 45.12 32.95
C CYS A 42 32.62 46.63 33.12
N LYS A 43 32.33 47.11 34.32
CA LYS A 43 32.24 48.54 34.62
C LYS A 43 33.58 49.25 34.48
N ASP A 44 34.67 48.64 34.96
CA ASP A 44 36.01 49.24 34.94
C ASP A 44 36.59 49.33 33.52
N PHE A 45 36.20 48.42 32.63
CA PHE A 45 36.66 48.36 31.25
C PHE A 45 35.60 48.78 30.21
N ASP A 46 34.56 49.52 30.63
CA ASP A 46 33.50 50.06 29.76
C ASP A 46 32.79 49.00 28.87
N LEU A 47 32.61 47.80 29.41
CA LEU A 47 31.83 46.72 28.81
C LEU A 47 30.40 46.73 29.36
N ASP A 48 29.42 46.61 28.48
CA ASP A 48 28.02 46.42 28.87
C ASP A 48 27.76 44.93 29.15
N LEU A 49 27.70 44.57 30.43
CA LEU A 49 27.45 43.20 30.87
C LEU A 49 26.11 42.65 30.33
N SER A 50 25.08 43.48 30.21
CA SER A 50 23.78 43.02 29.68
C SER A 50 23.91 42.65 28.21
N LYS A 51 24.60 43.49 27.43
CA LYS A 51 24.87 43.21 26.01
C LYS A 51 25.73 41.97 25.82
N LEU A 52 26.75 41.75 26.67
CA LEU A 52 27.55 40.52 26.64
C LEU A 52 26.72 39.27 26.95
N MET A 53 25.83 39.31 27.95
CA MET A 53 24.90 38.21 28.24
C MET A 53 23.93 37.91 27.09
N ASP A 54 23.66 38.92 26.25
CA ASP A 54 22.79 38.80 25.10
C ASP A 54 23.53 38.49 23.79
N GLY A 55 24.86 38.33 23.85
CA GLY A 55 25.69 38.02 22.69
C GLY A 55 25.71 39.13 21.65
N ASP A 56 25.56 40.38 22.09
CA ASP A 56 25.57 41.57 21.23
C ASP A 56 26.89 41.69 20.46
N HIS A 57 26.79 41.95 19.16
CA HIS A 57 27.94 41.98 18.26
C HIS A 57 28.98 43.02 18.68
N ASP A 58 28.55 44.25 18.99
CA ASP A 58 29.46 45.35 19.33
C ASP A 58 30.12 45.11 20.69
N ALA A 59 29.38 44.59 21.67
CA ALA A 59 29.93 44.25 22.98
C ALA A 59 30.96 43.11 22.89
N LEU A 60 30.71 42.08 22.08
CA LEU A 60 31.68 41.00 21.85
C LEU A 60 32.92 41.49 21.08
N MET A 61 32.74 42.38 20.11
CA MET A 61 33.84 43.02 19.38
C MET A 61 34.69 43.88 20.33
N HIS A 62 34.05 44.62 21.24
CA HIS A 62 34.74 45.39 22.26
C HIS A 62 35.56 44.49 23.19
N LEU A 63 34.96 43.41 23.70
CA LEU A 63 35.67 42.42 24.53
C LEU A 63 36.86 41.79 23.80
N SER A 64 36.68 41.40 22.53
CA SER A 64 37.74 40.85 21.68
C SER A 64 38.91 41.82 21.56
N ARG A 65 38.65 43.10 21.24
CA ARG A 65 39.70 44.12 21.13
C ARG A 65 40.41 44.41 22.45
N LEU A 66 39.65 44.50 23.54
CA LEU A 66 40.17 44.76 24.88
C LEU A 66 41.12 43.63 25.32
N THR A 67 40.79 42.38 25.01
CA THR A 67 41.49 41.21 25.54
C THR A 67 42.41 40.52 24.52
N ASN A 68 42.40 40.98 23.27
CA ASN A 68 43.03 40.34 22.11
C ASN A 68 42.53 38.89 21.87
N ALA A 69 41.34 38.54 22.34
CA ALA A 69 40.72 37.24 22.10
C ALA A 69 40.12 37.15 20.69
N ASP A 70 40.03 35.94 20.13
CA ASP A 70 39.44 35.71 18.81
C ASP A 70 37.95 36.08 18.81
N PHE A 71 37.59 37.09 18.00
CA PHE A 71 36.21 37.55 17.88
C PHE A 71 35.28 36.47 17.32
N GLY A 72 35.76 35.67 16.36
CA GLY A 72 34.98 34.62 15.71
C GLY A 72 34.58 33.52 16.71
N GLU A 73 35.50 33.10 17.56
CA GLU A 73 35.24 32.12 18.62
C GLU A 73 34.31 32.69 19.70
N LEU A 74 34.51 33.95 20.14
CA LEU A 74 33.60 34.60 21.07
C LEU A 74 32.18 34.69 20.51
N GLN A 75 32.04 35.09 19.24
CA GLN A 75 30.76 35.19 18.57
C GLN A 75 30.11 33.81 18.35
N ARG A 76 30.91 32.81 18.01
CA ARG A 76 30.46 31.43 17.76
C ARG A 76 29.90 30.77 19.01
N TRP A 77 30.58 30.91 20.15
CA TRP A 77 30.28 30.13 21.36
C TRP A 77 29.45 30.88 22.41
N SER A 78 29.28 32.19 22.26
CA SER A 78 28.37 32.96 23.11
C SER A 78 26.91 32.80 22.68
N ALA A 79 26.00 32.75 23.65
CA ALA A 79 24.57 32.68 23.38
C ALA A 79 24.03 34.04 22.90
N ILE A 80 23.61 34.09 21.64
CA ILE A 80 23.05 35.29 21.00
C ILE A 80 21.54 35.33 21.19
N THR A 81 21.01 36.45 21.68
CA THR A 81 19.55 36.66 21.76
C THR A 81 18.98 37.07 20.43
N LEU A 82 18.08 36.25 19.91
CA LEU A 82 17.33 36.57 18.70
C LEU A 82 16.16 37.51 19.01
N PRO A 83 15.62 38.25 18.02
CA PRO A 83 14.43 39.08 18.20
C PRO A 83 13.20 38.31 18.73
N SER A 84 13.15 37.00 18.50
CA SER A 84 12.12 36.10 19.05
C SER A 84 12.25 35.85 20.56
N GLY A 85 13.34 36.30 21.20
CA GLY A 85 13.68 36.02 22.59
C GLY A 85 14.30 34.63 22.81
N ARG A 86 14.51 33.85 21.74
CA ARG A 86 15.30 32.60 21.78
C ARG A 86 16.79 32.91 21.79
N LYS A 87 17.58 31.96 22.27
CA LYS A 87 19.04 32.03 22.20
C LYS A 87 19.54 31.15 21.04
N SER A 88 20.56 31.58 20.33
CA SER A 88 21.33 30.76 19.40
C SER A 88 22.77 30.63 19.85
N ILE A 89 23.38 29.47 19.59
CA ILE A 89 24.80 29.20 19.82
C ILE A 89 25.31 28.48 18.58
N ASN A 90 26.45 28.91 18.04
CA ASN A 90 27.05 28.34 16.82
C ASN A 90 26.03 28.19 15.66
N GLY A 91 25.19 29.21 15.46
CA GLY A 91 24.12 29.22 14.45
C GLY A 91 22.90 28.34 14.78
N GLN A 92 22.96 27.48 15.82
CA GLN A 92 21.85 26.63 16.21
C GLN A 92 20.90 27.35 17.17
N VAL A 93 19.62 27.43 16.81
CA VAL A 93 18.60 28.04 17.66
C VAL A 93 18.13 27.04 18.72
N LEU A 94 18.27 27.42 20.00
CA LEU A 94 17.97 26.56 21.14
C LEU A 94 16.48 26.55 21.50
N THR A 95 16.05 25.48 22.18
CA THR A 95 14.71 25.40 22.75
C THR A 95 14.52 26.48 23.82
N HIS A 96 13.32 27.08 23.88
CA HIS A 96 12.96 27.96 24.99
C HIS A 96 13.03 27.17 26.29
N SER A 97 14.11 27.37 27.04
CA SER A 97 14.22 26.79 28.35
C SER A 97 13.42 27.62 29.35
N ARG A 98 12.40 27.01 29.94
CA ARG A 98 11.67 27.60 31.08
C ARG A 98 12.54 27.66 32.34
N SER A 99 13.63 26.86 32.39
CA SER A 99 14.49 26.65 33.56
C SER A 99 15.93 27.18 33.39
N SER A 100 16.47 27.34 32.17
CA SER A 100 17.90 27.71 31.98
C SER A 100 18.21 29.13 32.43
N ARG A 101 17.20 30.01 32.45
CA ARG A 101 17.37 31.36 32.98
C ARG A 101 17.76 31.36 34.46
N ARG A 102 17.78 30.26 35.21
CA ARG A 102 18.37 30.21 36.56
C ARG A 102 19.24 28.98 36.78
N THR A 103 19.46 28.15 35.77
CA THR A 103 20.14 26.88 35.98
C THR A 103 21.50 26.92 35.31
N MET A 104 22.57 26.82 36.10
CA MET A 104 23.91 26.53 35.61
C MET A 104 24.06 25.03 35.41
N ALA A 105 24.80 24.63 34.37
CA ALA A 105 25.20 23.25 34.17
C ALA A 105 26.70 23.17 33.94
N PHE A 106 27.32 22.10 34.44
CA PHE A 106 28.73 21.81 34.18
C PHE A 106 29.02 20.32 34.37
N CYS A 107 30.12 19.86 33.79
CA CYS A 107 30.64 18.53 34.03
C CYS A 107 31.69 18.58 35.14
N PRO A 108 31.55 17.80 36.23
CA PRO A 108 32.54 17.79 37.30
C PRO A 108 33.90 17.26 36.82
N LEU A 109 33.93 16.32 35.87
CA LEU A 109 35.18 15.78 35.32
C LEU A 109 35.92 16.81 34.47
N CYS A 110 35.23 17.55 33.58
CA CYS A 110 35.85 18.67 32.86
C CYS A 110 36.40 19.74 33.82
N ALA A 111 35.66 20.07 34.88
CA ALA A 111 36.12 21.06 35.85
C ALA A 111 37.36 20.57 36.61
N SER A 112 37.41 19.30 37.01
CA SER A 112 38.60 18.70 37.62
C SER A 112 39.80 18.68 36.66
N GLU A 113 39.59 18.36 35.39
CA GLU A 113 40.64 18.39 34.36
C GLU A 113 41.18 19.81 34.12
N ASP A 114 40.30 20.81 34.10
CA ASP A 114 40.69 22.22 33.96
C ASP A 114 41.61 22.65 35.10
N ILE A 115 41.25 22.31 36.34
CA ILE A 115 42.05 22.60 37.54
C ILE A 115 43.39 21.88 37.49
N ALA A 116 43.37 20.58 37.16
CA ALA A 116 44.58 19.76 37.10
C ALA A 116 45.56 20.22 36.02
N THR A 117 45.05 20.69 34.88
CA THR A 117 45.86 21.18 33.75
C THR A 117 46.43 22.57 33.99
N ASN A 118 45.86 23.34 34.93
CA ASN A 118 46.28 24.70 35.25
C ASN A 118 46.68 24.85 36.74
N PRO A 119 47.70 24.12 37.24
CA PRO A 119 48.04 24.08 38.67
C PRO A 119 48.59 25.40 39.23
N LYS A 120 48.89 26.38 38.35
CA LYS A 120 49.45 27.69 38.72
C LYS A 120 48.39 28.78 38.90
N VAL A 121 47.11 28.48 38.60
CA VAL A 121 46.00 29.42 38.77
C VAL A 121 44.98 28.85 39.75
N THR A 122 44.21 29.71 40.39
CA THR A 122 43.15 29.30 41.30
C THR A 122 42.00 28.63 40.54
N ALA A 123 41.20 27.80 41.22
CA ALA A 123 40.15 27.02 40.56
C ALA A 123 39.12 27.87 39.80
N ASP A 124 38.82 29.07 40.31
CA ASP A 124 37.94 30.07 39.69
C ASP A 124 38.50 30.67 38.39
N LEU A 125 39.82 30.63 38.20
CA LEU A 125 40.51 31.02 36.96
C LEU A 125 40.68 29.83 36.00
N ALA A 126 40.83 28.61 36.53
CA ALA A 126 41.02 27.41 35.73
C ALA A 126 39.73 26.97 35.02
N VAL A 127 38.63 26.89 35.76
CA VAL A 127 37.37 26.33 35.26
C VAL A 127 36.64 27.33 34.37
N TYR A 128 36.15 26.86 33.22
CA TYR A 128 35.38 27.66 32.28
C TYR A 128 34.08 26.95 31.84
N VAL A 129 33.07 27.74 31.47
CA VAL A 129 31.79 27.23 30.97
C VAL A 129 31.85 27.04 29.48
N ARG A 130 31.76 25.77 29.06
CA ARG A 130 31.58 25.42 27.64
C ARG A 130 30.17 25.78 27.17
N ALA A 131 30.06 26.23 25.92
CA ALA A 131 28.80 26.68 25.33
C ALA A 131 27.68 25.64 25.37
N GLU A 132 28.00 24.36 25.13
CA GLU A 132 27.02 23.27 25.12
C GLU A 132 26.29 23.09 26.45
N TRP A 133 26.89 23.49 27.58
CA TRP A 133 26.25 23.40 28.89
C TRP A 133 25.06 24.36 29.06
N GLN A 134 24.97 25.40 28.21
CA GLN A 134 23.85 26.34 28.23
C GLN A 134 22.58 25.79 27.55
N ALA A 135 22.72 24.74 26.72
CA ALA A 135 21.59 24.10 26.07
C ALA A 135 20.86 23.18 27.07
N SER A 136 19.58 23.46 27.33
CA SER A 136 18.81 22.65 28.29
C SER A 136 18.56 21.21 27.84
N ASP A 137 18.59 20.98 26.51
CA ASP A 137 18.39 19.66 25.92
C ASP A 137 19.67 18.82 25.91
N ILE A 138 20.83 19.41 26.24
CA ILE A 138 22.10 18.71 26.44
C ILE A 138 22.30 18.51 27.93
N ARG A 139 22.18 17.27 28.39
CA ARG A 139 22.20 16.85 29.81
C ARG A 139 23.44 16.03 30.15
N HIS A 140 24.21 15.61 29.16
CA HIS A 140 25.42 14.84 29.31
C HIS A 140 26.62 15.59 28.76
N CYS A 141 27.79 15.37 29.38
CA CYS A 141 29.04 15.87 28.87
C CYS A 141 29.39 15.15 27.56
N GLY A 142 29.75 15.92 26.53
CA GLY A 142 30.21 15.34 25.26
C GLY A 142 31.54 14.60 25.37
N ALA A 143 32.43 15.05 26.26
CA ALA A 143 33.75 14.45 26.45
C ALA A 143 33.70 13.21 27.36
N HIS A 144 33.01 13.30 28.50
CA HIS A 144 33.02 12.25 29.53
C HIS A 144 31.77 11.37 29.55
N ARG A 145 30.72 11.72 28.80
CA ARG A 145 29.45 10.98 28.75
C ARG A 145 28.78 10.75 30.12
N VAL A 146 29.04 11.64 31.07
CA VAL A 146 28.38 11.67 32.40
C VAL A 146 27.30 12.76 32.44
N PRO A 147 26.27 12.64 33.30
CA PRO A 147 25.28 13.70 33.49
C PRO A 147 25.92 15.01 33.94
N LEU A 148 25.48 16.13 33.36
CA LEU A 148 25.85 17.47 33.79
C LEU A 148 25.16 17.77 35.13
N LEU A 149 25.93 18.25 36.10
CA LEU A 149 25.37 18.76 37.35
C LEU A 149 24.65 20.06 37.05
N ARG A 150 23.42 20.18 37.56
CA ARG A 150 22.57 21.35 37.34
C ARG A 150 22.25 22.03 38.66
N TYR A 151 22.64 23.29 38.78
CA TYR A 151 22.40 24.12 39.97
C TYR A 151 21.44 25.25 39.66
N VAL A 152 20.39 25.38 40.45
CA VAL A 152 19.51 26.55 40.40
C VAL A 152 20.16 27.66 41.21
N VAL A 153 20.40 28.77 40.55
CA VAL A 153 21.09 29.94 41.09
C VAL A 153 20.04 30.97 41.47
N ASP A 154 19.86 31.18 42.77
CA ASP A 154 18.80 32.05 43.31
C ASP A 154 19.14 33.54 43.25
N ASN A 155 20.42 33.91 43.16
CA ASN A 155 20.85 35.31 43.08
C ASN A 155 21.42 35.67 41.68
N ARG A 156 21.29 36.94 41.27
CA ARG A 156 21.77 37.41 39.95
C ARG A 156 23.29 37.47 39.81
N ARG A 157 24.04 37.66 40.92
CA ARG A 157 25.51 37.81 40.90
C ARG A 157 26.23 36.49 40.60
N SER A 158 25.81 35.41 41.26
CA SER A 158 26.32 34.05 41.02
C SER A 158 26.06 33.53 39.60
N ARG A 159 25.17 34.18 38.84
CA ARG A 159 24.92 33.82 37.43
C ARG A 159 25.92 34.43 36.45
N THR A 160 26.59 35.50 36.85
CA THR A 160 27.59 36.18 36.02
C THR A 160 28.99 35.71 36.38
N ASP A 161 29.21 35.34 37.65
CA ASP A 161 30.49 34.82 38.16
C ASP A 161 30.55 33.28 38.09
N LEU A 162 30.36 32.74 36.88
CA LEU A 162 30.19 31.30 36.63
C LEU A 162 31.42 30.47 37.04
N GLY A 163 32.63 30.91 36.67
CA GLY A 163 33.88 30.20 36.96
C GLY A 163 34.16 30.12 38.46
N ASN A 164 33.94 31.23 39.16
CA ASN A 164 34.08 31.31 40.62
C ASN A 164 33.10 30.38 41.34
N PHE A 165 31.83 30.37 40.92
CA PHE A 165 30.85 29.46 41.49
C PHE A 165 31.24 27.99 41.30
N ILE A 166 31.65 27.59 40.09
CA ILE A 166 32.02 26.19 39.83
C ILE A 166 33.30 25.83 40.59
N GLY A 167 34.30 26.72 40.64
CA GLY A 167 35.52 26.50 41.41
C GLY A 167 35.24 26.28 42.90
N GLN A 168 34.40 27.12 43.52
CA GLN A 168 33.97 26.94 44.91
C GLN A 168 33.19 25.64 45.09
N PHE A 169 32.26 25.35 44.19
CA PHE A 169 31.48 24.12 44.24
C PHE A 169 32.39 22.89 44.17
N MET A 170 33.39 22.89 43.30
CA MET A 170 34.32 21.76 43.15
C MET A 170 35.22 21.56 44.37
N ALA A 171 35.51 22.61 45.14
CA ALA A 171 36.26 22.48 46.39
C ALA A 171 35.47 21.68 47.45
N ASP A 172 34.15 21.83 47.46
CA ASP A 172 33.23 21.12 48.36
C ASP A 172 32.60 19.86 47.73
N TYR A 173 32.93 19.57 46.47
CA TYR A 173 32.33 18.47 45.73
C TYR A 173 33.00 17.13 46.09
N GLU A 174 32.39 16.40 47.01
CA GLU A 174 32.77 15.02 47.35
C GLU A 174 32.20 13.97 46.38
N GLY A 175 31.67 14.41 45.22
CA GLY A 175 30.57 13.72 44.57
C GLY A 175 30.86 12.34 43.96
N ALA A 176 30.06 11.38 44.42
CA ALA A 176 29.76 10.11 43.76
C ALA A 176 28.73 10.32 42.63
N ALA A 177 29.17 10.15 41.38
CA ALA A 177 28.46 9.57 40.22
C ALA A 177 29.16 10.01 38.91
N THR A 178 30.37 9.49 38.71
CA THR A 178 31.11 9.53 37.44
C THR A 178 30.75 8.35 36.51
N ALA A 179 29.71 7.59 36.86
CA ALA A 179 29.28 6.46 36.07
C ALA A 179 28.79 6.97 34.71
N GLU A 180 29.43 6.48 33.64
CA GLU A 180 28.97 6.72 32.27
C GLU A 180 27.49 6.34 32.17
N SER A 181 26.70 7.22 31.55
CA SER A 181 25.29 6.98 31.30
C SER A 181 25.05 6.90 29.79
N ASN A 182 24.00 6.16 29.42
CA ASN A 182 23.64 6.04 28.02
C ASN A 182 23.04 7.37 27.52
N VAL A 183 23.79 8.07 26.66
CA VAL A 183 23.36 9.30 25.99
C VAL A 183 22.46 8.92 24.82
N GLY A 184 21.21 9.40 24.85
CA GLY A 184 20.24 9.08 23.79
C GLY A 184 20.59 9.70 22.43
N ASP A 185 20.06 9.13 21.35
CA ASP A 185 20.39 9.52 19.98
C ASP A 185 20.03 10.98 19.67
N LEU A 186 18.87 11.46 20.13
CA LEU A 186 18.47 12.86 19.96
C LEU A 186 19.47 13.82 20.61
N GLU A 187 19.96 13.48 21.79
CA GLU A 187 20.92 14.31 22.52
C GLU A 187 22.29 14.29 21.84
N THR A 188 22.72 13.12 21.38
CA THR A 188 23.95 12.94 20.59
C THR A 188 23.91 13.75 19.29
N TYR A 189 22.79 13.69 18.55
CA TYR A 189 22.54 14.51 17.38
C TYR A 189 22.56 16.02 17.71
N SER A 190 21.87 16.41 18.78
CA SER A 190 21.80 17.81 19.22
C SER A 190 23.16 18.39 19.58
N LEU A 191 23.95 17.63 20.35
CA LEU A 191 25.29 18.00 20.75
C LEU A 191 26.21 18.14 19.54
N SER A 192 26.14 17.19 18.61
CA SER A 192 27.01 17.18 17.43
C SER A 192 26.70 18.34 16.49
N ARG A 193 25.41 18.66 16.27
CA ARG A 193 25.00 19.86 15.53
C ARG A 193 25.42 21.15 16.22
N LEU A 194 25.34 21.20 17.54
CA LEU A 194 25.74 22.39 18.30
C LEU A 194 27.25 22.62 18.26
N ILE A 195 28.05 21.56 18.38
CA ILE A 195 29.51 21.65 18.34
C ILE A 195 30.01 21.79 16.89
N GLY A 196 29.24 21.33 15.90
CA GLY A 196 29.65 21.34 14.49
C GLY A 196 30.60 20.19 14.15
N THR A 197 30.45 19.03 14.79
CA THR A 197 31.18 17.81 14.41
C THR A 197 30.53 17.17 13.19
N ASP A 198 31.34 16.64 12.27
CA ASP A 198 30.85 15.92 11.09
C ASP A 198 29.97 14.74 11.52
N GLN A 199 28.68 14.82 11.16
CA GLN A 199 27.76 13.69 11.21
C GLN A 199 27.32 13.35 9.79
N SER A 200 26.91 12.09 9.59
CA SER A 200 26.19 11.75 8.37
C SER A 200 24.92 12.62 8.31
N PRO A 201 24.72 13.38 7.22
CA PRO A 201 23.61 14.29 7.13
C PRO A 201 22.28 13.52 7.17
N ILE A 202 21.29 14.10 7.86
CA ILE A 202 19.90 13.67 7.89
C ILE A 202 19.08 14.74 7.15
N PRO A 203 18.93 14.65 5.82
CA PRO A 203 18.50 15.78 4.98
C PRO A 203 17.17 16.41 5.41
N HIS A 204 16.22 15.62 5.92
CA HIS A 204 14.91 16.11 6.34
C HIS A 204 14.88 16.73 7.75
N LEU A 205 15.95 16.58 8.55
CA LEU A 205 16.07 17.16 9.89
C LEU A 205 17.16 18.23 10.00
N ASP A 206 18.21 18.17 9.18
CA ASP A 206 19.36 19.07 9.26
C ASP A 206 19.01 20.52 8.87
N ASP A 207 18.06 20.68 7.94
CA ASP A 207 17.57 22.00 7.51
C ASP A 207 16.64 22.67 8.53
N LEU A 208 16.21 21.93 9.56
CA LEU A 208 15.42 22.46 10.66
C LEU A 208 16.34 23.05 11.71
N ASP A 209 15.90 24.12 12.37
CA ASP A 209 16.57 24.61 13.58
C ASP A 209 16.59 23.50 14.64
N LEU A 210 17.64 23.45 15.46
CA LEU A 210 17.76 22.43 16.50
C LEU A 210 16.54 22.35 17.43
N TRP A 211 15.97 23.48 17.84
CA TRP A 211 14.75 23.48 18.65
C TRP A 211 13.55 22.87 17.95
N GLN A 212 13.45 22.99 16.63
CA GLN A 212 12.37 22.42 15.83
C GLN A 212 12.48 20.90 15.83
N VAL A 213 13.68 20.35 15.62
CA VAL A 213 13.93 18.91 15.71
C VAL A 213 13.57 18.37 17.08
N VAL A 214 14.05 19.01 18.16
CA VAL A 214 13.74 18.58 19.53
C VAL A 214 12.24 18.64 19.83
N SER A 215 11.56 19.73 19.43
CA SER A 215 10.13 19.91 19.71
C SER A 215 9.24 18.97 18.89
N LEU A 216 9.59 18.73 17.62
CA LEU A 216 8.89 17.78 16.75
C LEU A 216 9.09 16.35 17.26
N SER A 217 10.32 15.98 17.63
CA SER A 217 10.63 14.67 18.23
C SER A 217 9.81 14.43 19.48
N ARG A 218 9.77 15.39 20.42
CA ARG A 218 8.92 15.30 21.61
C ARG A 218 7.43 15.16 21.26
N SER A 219 6.95 15.88 20.25
CA SER A 219 5.55 15.82 19.79
C SER A 219 5.21 14.47 19.17
N MET A 220 6.11 13.91 18.37
CA MET A 220 5.96 12.58 17.77
C MET A 220 6.00 11.48 18.85
N GLY A 221 6.97 11.50 19.75
CA GLY A 221 7.04 10.52 20.84
C GLY A 221 5.82 10.60 21.77
N ALA A 222 5.34 11.81 22.07
CA ALA A 222 4.10 12.00 22.82
C ALA A 222 2.88 11.42 22.10
N ALA A 223 2.86 11.49 20.76
CA ALA A 223 1.81 10.85 19.97
C ALA A 223 1.90 9.31 20.07
N MET A 224 3.09 8.75 19.95
CA MET A 224 3.35 7.31 19.97
C MET A 224 2.97 6.63 21.28
N VAL A 225 3.19 7.31 22.42
CA VAL A 225 2.87 6.76 23.75
C VAL A 225 1.54 7.29 24.32
N ASN A 226 0.75 7.99 23.50
CA ASN A 226 -0.50 8.65 23.89
C ASN A 226 -0.37 9.52 25.15
N GLU A 227 0.69 10.31 25.22
CA GLU A 227 0.89 11.25 26.33
C GLU A 227 -0.11 12.41 26.21
N VAL A 228 -1.07 12.46 27.14
CA VAL A 228 -2.14 13.47 27.17
C VAL A 228 -1.77 14.72 27.99
N ARG A 229 -0.75 14.65 28.84
CA ARG A 229 -0.32 15.81 29.64
C ARG A 229 0.30 16.90 28.77
N GLN A 230 0.16 18.15 29.21
CA GLN A 230 0.83 19.27 28.54
C GLN A 230 2.33 19.20 28.85
N PHE A 231 3.21 19.50 27.88
CA PHE A 231 4.67 19.46 28.09
C PHE A 231 5.14 20.31 29.26
N LYS A 232 4.41 21.39 29.58
CA LYS A 232 4.69 22.25 30.74
C LYS A 232 4.54 21.57 32.11
N LEU A 233 3.83 20.43 32.15
CA LEU A 233 3.55 19.66 33.37
C LEU A 233 4.44 18.41 33.46
N LEU A 234 5.27 18.15 32.45
CA LEU A 234 6.17 17.02 32.42
C LEU A 234 7.52 17.45 33.02
N ASP A 235 8.14 16.53 33.75
CA ASP A 235 9.53 16.70 34.16
C ASP A 235 10.46 16.54 32.94
N LEU A 236 11.73 16.95 33.12
CA LEU A 236 12.73 16.88 32.05
C LEU A 236 12.98 15.44 31.61
N ARG A 237 13.05 14.50 32.56
CA ARG A 237 13.27 13.08 32.26
C ARG A 237 12.23 12.56 31.27
N ARG A 238 10.95 12.81 31.52
CA ARG A 238 9.86 12.40 30.65
C ARG A 238 9.91 13.10 29.30
N LEU A 239 10.24 14.39 29.25
CA LEU A 239 10.42 15.11 27.98
C LEU A 239 11.52 14.50 27.12
N ASP A 240 12.57 13.97 27.73
CA ASP A 240 13.69 13.39 27.01
C ASP A 240 13.42 11.95 26.59
N GLU A 241 12.68 11.17 27.38
CA GLU A 241 12.11 9.89 26.94
C GLU A 241 11.24 10.07 25.69
N LEU A 242 10.33 11.05 25.70
CA LEU A 242 9.46 11.35 24.55
C LEU A 242 10.29 11.84 23.36
N GLY A 243 11.30 12.67 23.61
CA GLY A 243 12.22 13.14 22.58
C GLY A 243 12.94 11.98 21.89
N ALA A 244 13.50 11.04 22.67
CA ALA A 244 14.20 9.87 22.13
C ALA A 244 13.29 8.98 21.28
N ILE A 245 12.08 8.66 21.78
CA ILE A 245 11.11 7.83 21.06
C ILE A 245 10.73 8.48 19.72
N GLY A 246 10.39 9.77 19.73
CA GLY A 246 9.98 10.44 18.50
C GLY A 246 11.14 10.73 17.55
N PHE A 247 12.35 10.96 18.05
CA PHE A 247 13.52 11.13 17.20
C PHE A 247 13.83 9.83 16.43
N ALA A 248 13.77 8.67 17.10
CA ALA A 248 13.94 7.38 16.45
C ALA A 248 12.91 7.16 15.32
N ALA A 249 11.67 7.61 15.51
CA ALA A 249 10.64 7.55 14.47
C ALA A 249 10.91 8.51 13.29
N LEU A 250 11.50 9.67 13.54
CA LEU A 250 11.81 10.66 12.52
C LEU A 250 13.13 10.38 11.79
N TYR A 251 14.06 9.68 12.42
CA TYR A 251 15.43 9.49 11.92
C TYR A 251 15.49 8.85 10.53
N GLY A 252 14.75 7.77 10.30
CA GLY A 252 14.75 7.02 9.04
C GLY A 252 13.88 7.60 7.92
N GLY A 253 13.27 8.76 8.12
CA GLY A 253 12.39 9.38 7.12
C GLY A 253 11.03 8.69 7.02
N ILE A 254 10.47 8.61 5.81
CA ILE A 254 9.09 8.18 5.60
C ILE A 254 8.81 6.77 6.15
N GLU A 255 9.71 5.81 5.93
CA GLU A 255 9.54 4.42 6.33
C GLU A 255 9.37 4.28 7.85
N THR A 256 10.22 4.94 8.64
CA THR A 256 10.13 4.88 10.10
C THR A 256 8.94 5.67 10.65
N ILE A 257 8.54 6.76 9.97
CA ILE A 257 7.34 7.52 10.33
C ILE A 257 6.09 6.68 10.09
N GLU A 258 6.00 5.96 8.98
CA GLU A 258 4.89 5.05 8.69
C GLU A 258 4.78 3.95 9.75
N VAL A 259 5.89 3.31 10.11
CA VAL A 259 5.91 2.30 11.19
C VAL A 259 5.42 2.90 12.52
N ALA A 260 5.86 4.12 12.87
CA ALA A 260 5.40 4.80 14.07
C ALA A 260 3.89 5.07 14.04
N PHE A 261 3.36 5.50 12.90
CA PHE A 261 1.93 5.74 12.70
C PHE A 261 1.11 4.45 12.72
N GLN A 262 1.62 3.36 12.16
CA GLN A 262 1.00 2.04 12.25
C GLN A 262 0.93 1.57 13.70
N GLY A 263 1.97 1.82 14.51
CA GLY A 263 1.97 1.60 15.95
C GLY A 263 0.91 2.43 16.69
N ILE A 264 0.85 3.74 16.42
CA ILE A 264 -0.18 4.64 16.98
C ILE A 264 -1.59 4.13 16.63
N ARG A 265 -1.81 3.77 15.37
CA ARG A 265 -3.08 3.23 14.91
C ARG A 265 -3.45 1.96 15.66
N SER A 266 -2.54 0.99 15.73
CA SER A 266 -2.81 -0.31 16.36
C SER A 266 -3.18 -0.18 17.84
N ASN A 267 -2.60 0.79 18.55
CA ASN A 267 -2.81 0.97 19.98
C ASN A 267 -3.96 1.93 20.34
N HIS A 268 -4.28 2.92 19.50
CA HIS A 268 -5.12 4.07 19.89
C HIS A 268 -6.28 4.39 18.92
N TRP A 269 -6.51 3.55 17.90
CA TRP A 269 -7.53 3.78 16.86
C TRP A 269 -8.99 3.92 17.36
N LYS A 270 -9.32 3.38 18.54
CA LYS A 270 -10.71 3.33 19.03
C LYS A 270 -11.23 4.67 19.58
N ASP A 271 -10.34 5.59 19.96
CA ASP A 271 -10.74 6.86 20.55
C ASP A 271 -10.91 7.93 19.48
N ARG A 272 -12.09 8.58 19.50
CA ARG A 272 -12.43 9.69 18.61
C ARG A 272 -11.34 10.73 18.68
N GLU A 273 -10.79 11.01 17.50
CA GLU A 273 -9.68 11.92 17.23
C GLU A 273 -8.36 11.41 17.80
N VAL A 274 -7.40 11.27 16.91
CA VAL A 274 -6.02 10.94 17.23
C VAL A 274 -5.40 12.12 18.01
N GLY A 275 -5.77 12.27 19.29
CA GLY A 275 -5.30 13.34 20.18
C GLY A 275 -3.77 13.36 20.28
N ALA A 276 -3.17 12.19 20.08
CA ALA A 276 -1.77 11.96 19.78
C ALA A 276 -1.27 12.79 18.57
N LEU A 277 -1.88 12.66 17.38
CA LEU A 277 -1.47 13.41 16.18
C LEU A 277 -1.78 14.90 16.25
N LYS A 278 -2.80 15.32 17.02
CA LYS A 278 -3.09 16.76 17.24
C LYS A 278 -1.88 17.53 17.79
N ARG A 279 -0.96 16.86 18.49
CA ARG A 279 0.28 17.49 18.97
C ARG A 279 1.25 17.76 17.82
N VAL A 280 1.43 16.78 16.94
CA VAL A 280 2.23 16.92 15.73
C VAL A 280 1.67 18.06 14.88
N GLU A 281 0.35 18.09 14.66
CA GLU A 281 -0.29 19.19 13.94
C GLU A 281 -0.10 20.55 14.62
N ARG A 282 -0.17 20.60 15.95
CA ARG A 282 0.01 21.85 16.71
C ARG A 282 1.43 22.39 16.55
N PHE A 283 2.44 21.51 16.49
CA PHE A 283 3.81 21.93 16.19
C PHE A 283 3.87 22.66 14.84
N PHE A 284 3.29 22.08 13.78
CA PHE A 284 3.28 22.71 12.46
C PHE A 284 2.45 23.99 12.40
N LYS A 285 1.29 24.03 13.07
CA LYS A 285 0.46 25.24 13.17
C LYS A 285 1.18 26.42 13.83
N ASN A 286 2.07 26.13 14.78
CA ASN A 286 2.84 27.14 15.52
C ASN A 286 4.22 27.43 14.91
N SER A 287 4.60 26.71 13.85
CA SER A 287 5.90 26.88 13.21
C SER A 287 5.84 27.96 12.13
N VAL A 288 6.93 28.72 11.99
CA VAL A 288 7.10 29.64 10.86
C VAL A 288 7.17 28.81 9.58
N ARG A 289 6.46 29.26 8.54
CA ARG A 289 6.47 28.57 7.24
C ARG A 289 7.81 28.80 6.57
N THR A 290 8.62 27.75 6.53
CA THR A 290 9.88 27.67 5.78
C THR A 290 9.83 26.47 4.84
N GLU A 291 10.71 26.43 3.86
CA GLU A 291 10.81 25.29 2.95
C GLU A 291 11.17 24.00 3.71
N ALA A 292 12.07 24.08 4.69
CA ALA A 292 12.44 22.97 5.56
C ALA A 292 11.23 22.42 6.35
N ILE A 293 10.41 23.30 6.93
CA ILE A 293 9.17 22.91 7.63
C ILE A 293 8.16 22.30 6.66
N ALA A 294 8.07 22.80 5.43
CA ALA A 294 7.20 22.24 4.40
C ALA A 294 7.64 20.83 3.98
N ARG A 295 8.96 20.59 3.80
CA ARG A 295 9.52 19.27 3.46
C ARG A 295 9.17 18.21 4.51
N ILE A 296 9.49 18.46 5.78
CA ILE A 296 9.19 17.51 6.86
C ILE A 296 7.68 17.35 7.09
N SER A 297 6.89 18.42 6.91
CA SER A 297 5.42 18.33 6.95
C SER A 297 4.88 17.44 5.84
N GLY A 298 5.43 17.54 4.62
CA GLY A 298 5.12 16.66 3.49
C GLY A 298 5.34 15.19 3.82
N LEU A 299 6.54 14.83 4.30
CA LEU A 299 6.87 13.45 4.70
C LEU A 299 5.94 12.90 5.77
N ILE A 300 5.67 13.71 6.81
CA ILE A 300 4.78 13.30 7.90
C ILE A 300 3.33 13.19 7.41
N ALA A 301 2.89 14.05 6.50
CA ALA A 301 1.54 13.98 5.95
C ALA A 301 1.35 12.80 4.99
N GLU A 302 2.35 12.52 4.15
CA GLU A 302 2.36 11.36 3.27
C GLU A 302 2.20 10.06 4.07
N ALA A 303 3.03 9.87 5.10
CA ALA A 303 2.94 8.72 6.00
C ALA A 303 1.58 8.65 6.73
N ALA A 304 1.02 9.80 7.12
CA ALA A 304 -0.30 9.86 7.76
C ALA A 304 -1.41 9.42 6.80
N PHE A 305 -1.39 9.91 5.56
CA PHE A 305 -2.37 9.57 4.53
C PHE A 305 -2.27 8.11 4.12
N ALA A 306 -1.06 7.53 4.10
CA ALA A 306 -0.83 6.10 3.88
C ALA A 306 -1.37 5.21 5.03
N THR A 307 -1.50 5.75 6.25
CA THR A 307 -1.82 4.94 7.44
C THR A 307 -3.25 5.10 7.94
N PHE A 308 -3.83 6.30 7.85
CA PHE A 308 -5.12 6.67 8.43
C PHE A 308 -6.16 6.99 7.34
N PRO A 309 -7.47 6.85 7.63
CA PRO A 309 -8.54 6.98 6.65
C PRO A 309 -8.90 8.45 6.34
N TYR A 310 -7.96 9.20 5.78
CA TYR A 310 -8.23 10.57 5.35
C TYR A 310 -9.13 10.58 4.12
N LYS A 311 -10.01 11.58 4.04
CA LYS A 311 -10.82 11.83 2.84
C LYS A 311 -10.11 12.76 1.88
N LEU A 312 -10.50 12.69 0.61
CA LEU A 312 -10.05 13.64 -0.41
C LEU A 312 -10.33 15.07 0.03
N GLY A 313 -9.31 15.93 0.02
CA GLY A 313 -9.40 17.33 0.42
C GLY A 313 -9.26 17.60 1.93
N GLU A 314 -9.22 16.56 2.78
CA GLU A 314 -8.86 16.74 4.19
C GLU A 314 -7.39 17.15 4.32
N ARG A 315 -7.06 17.83 5.43
CA ARG A 315 -5.71 18.38 5.64
C ARG A 315 -5.07 17.81 6.89
N PHE A 316 -3.76 17.60 6.82
CA PHE A 316 -2.93 17.23 7.97
C PHE A 316 -1.60 17.96 7.88
N CYS A 317 -1.17 18.56 9.00
CA CYS A 317 0.05 19.37 9.08
C CYS A 317 0.15 20.50 8.02
N GLY A 318 -0.99 20.91 7.45
CA GLY A 318 -1.06 21.94 6.40
C GLY A 318 -1.05 21.40 4.96
N VAL A 319 -0.77 20.12 4.77
CA VAL A 319 -0.80 19.40 3.48
C VAL A 319 -2.21 18.86 3.23
N THR A 320 -2.66 18.87 1.98
CA THR A 320 -3.98 18.37 1.57
C THR A 320 -3.85 16.93 1.07
N CYS A 321 -4.79 16.08 1.45
CA CYS A 321 -4.91 14.71 0.96
C CYS A 321 -5.46 14.73 -0.47
N GLU A 322 -4.61 14.43 -1.45
CA GLU A 322 -4.96 14.37 -2.88
C GLU A 322 -5.35 12.96 -3.33
N THR A 323 -4.91 11.94 -2.61
CA THR A 323 -5.15 10.53 -2.93
C THR A 323 -5.62 9.78 -1.69
N VAL A 324 -6.59 8.90 -1.90
CA VAL A 324 -7.18 8.09 -0.82
C VAL A 324 -6.62 6.67 -0.94
N SER A 325 -5.65 6.34 -0.09
CA SER A 325 -5.02 5.01 -0.06
C SER A 325 -5.77 4.05 0.87
N VAL A 326 -6.10 4.48 2.08
CA VAL A 326 -6.73 3.65 3.11
C VAL A 326 -8.14 4.14 3.44
N GLN A 327 -9.10 3.23 3.56
CA GLN A 327 -10.48 3.53 3.93
C GLN A 327 -11.06 2.52 4.91
N PRO A 328 -12.06 2.92 5.73
CA PRO A 328 -12.85 1.97 6.50
C PRO A 328 -13.53 0.98 5.55
N SER A 329 -13.54 -0.29 5.94
CA SER A 329 -14.04 -1.42 5.13
C SER A 329 -15.46 -1.16 4.57
N GLY A 330 -16.34 -0.55 5.38
CA GLY A 330 -17.68 -0.17 4.95
C GLY A 330 -17.71 0.90 3.84
N VAL A 331 -16.84 1.91 3.92
CA VAL A 331 -16.74 3.00 2.94
C VAL A 331 -16.07 2.51 1.66
N ALA A 332 -15.00 1.70 1.78
CA ALA A 332 -14.35 1.07 0.64
C ALA A 332 -15.35 0.25 -0.18
N ARG A 333 -16.14 -0.59 0.49
CA ARG A 333 -17.24 -1.36 -0.11
C ARG A 333 -18.22 -0.49 -0.88
N GLU A 334 -18.69 0.60 -0.28
CA GLU A 334 -19.66 1.52 -0.90
C GLU A 334 -19.06 2.20 -2.13
N SER A 335 -17.81 2.67 -2.03
CA SER A 335 -17.10 3.31 -3.14
C SER A 335 -16.86 2.39 -4.34
N LEU A 336 -16.74 1.08 -4.09
CA LEU A 336 -16.58 0.05 -5.12
C LEU A 336 -17.92 -0.52 -5.62
N GLY A 337 -19.05 -0.11 -5.05
CA GLY A 337 -20.38 -0.61 -5.43
C GLY A 337 -20.63 -2.07 -5.06
N ILE A 338 -19.90 -2.63 -4.09
CA ILE A 338 -19.97 -4.07 -3.76
C ILE A 338 -21.06 -4.35 -2.71
N PRO A 339 -21.92 -5.37 -2.92
CA PRO A 339 -22.91 -5.78 -1.92
C PRO A 339 -22.27 -6.23 -0.60
N LYS A 340 -22.89 -5.87 0.53
CA LYS A 340 -22.43 -6.24 1.87
C LYS A 340 -22.38 -7.76 2.08
N SER A 341 -23.27 -8.51 1.42
CA SER A 341 -23.37 -9.97 1.51
C SER A 341 -22.11 -10.70 1.06
N ILE A 342 -21.38 -10.15 0.09
CA ILE A 342 -20.18 -10.79 -0.49
C ILE A 342 -18.88 -10.10 -0.08
N TRP A 343 -18.93 -8.83 0.35
CA TRP A 343 -17.74 -8.07 0.74
C TRP A 343 -16.90 -8.75 1.84
N HIS A 344 -17.56 -9.31 2.85
CA HIS A 344 -16.85 -10.01 3.94
C HIS A 344 -16.05 -11.22 3.43
N ALA A 345 -16.53 -11.92 2.40
CA ALA A 345 -15.80 -13.03 1.79
C ALA A 345 -14.52 -12.55 1.11
N PHE A 346 -14.56 -11.41 0.40
CA PHE A 346 -13.37 -10.82 -0.22
C PHE A 346 -12.33 -10.39 0.81
N VAL A 347 -12.75 -9.64 1.83
CA VAL A 347 -11.85 -9.18 2.90
C VAL A 347 -11.18 -10.37 3.59
N SER A 348 -11.93 -11.46 3.82
CA SER A 348 -11.39 -12.67 4.45
C SER A 348 -10.46 -13.47 3.52
N ALA A 349 -10.79 -13.56 2.24
CA ALA A 349 -9.99 -14.30 1.25
C ALA A 349 -8.72 -13.57 0.82
N LYS A 350 -8.69 -12.23 0.98
CA LYS A 350 -7.59 -11.35 0.57
C LYS A 350 -7.08 -10.55 1.78
N PRO A 351 -6.38 -11.21 2.73
CA PRO A 351 -5.83 -10.53 3.91
C PRO A 351 -4.85 -9.41 3.53
N ALA A 352 -4.20 -9.50 2.37
CA ALA A 352 -3.33 -8.44 1.84
C ALA A 352 -4.03 -7.09 1.64
N TRP A 353 -5.36 -7.06 1.50
CA TRP A 353 -6.11 -5.80 1.42
C TRP A 353 -6.29 -5.14 2.79
N VAL A 354 -6.18 -5.90 3.87
CA VAL A 354 -6.51 -5.45 5.21
C VAL A 354 -5.29 -4.83 5.85
N VAL A 355 -5.32 -3.50 5.99
CA VAL A 355 -4.23 -2.73 6.60
C VAL A 355 -4.35 -2.71 8.13
N HIS A 356 -5.57 -2.85 8.65
CA HIS A 356 -5.82 -2.96 10.09
C HIS A 356 -7.10 -3.74 10.36
N GLU A 357 -7.03 -4.74 11.24
CA GLU A 357 -8.20 -5.47 11.73
C GLU A 357 -8.74 -4.83 13.01
N GLY A 358 -9.89 -4.19 12.91
CA GLY A 358 -10.66 -3.74 14.06
C GLY A 358 -11.72 -4.74 14.47
N GLY A 359 -12.09 -4.77 15.76
CA GLY A 359 -13.17 -5.63 16.26
C GLY A 359 -14.57 -5.32 15.69
N HIS A 360 -14.72 -4.31 14.85
CA HIS A 360 -15.94 -4.01 14.12
C HIS A 360 -15.59 -3.53 12.69
N SER A 361 -16.49 -3.76 11.72
CA SER A 361 -16.26 -3.43 10.30
C SER A 361 -15.93 -1.96 10.04
N ARG A 362 -16.46 -1.04 10.86
CA ARG A 362 -16.15 0.40 10.81
C ARG A 362 -14.72 0.73 11.28
N HIS A 363 -14.05 -0.21 11.94
CA HIS A 363 -12.67 -0.10 12.43
C HIS A 363 -11.70 -0.96 11.61
N THR A 364 -12.19 -1.86 10.75
CA THR A 364 -11.34 -2.57 9.79
C THR A 364 -10.97 -1.62 8.65
N LEU A 365 -9.68 -1.50 8.36
CA LEU A 365 -9.18 -0.65 7.28
C LEU A 365 -8.69 -1.48 6.12
N VAL A 366 -8.99 -0.99 4.93
CA VAL A 366 -8.70 -1.64 3.67
C VAL A 366 -7.92 -0.68 2.77
N GLU A 367 -6.91 -1.20 2.10
CA GLU A 367 -6.20 -0.49 1.03
C GLU A 367 -7.11 -0.44 -0.20
N LEU A 368 -7.58 0.77 -0.52
CA LEU A 368 -8.58 0.98 -1.54
C LEU A 368 -8.05 0.65 -2.93
N GLU A 369 -6.79 0.96 -3.21
CA GLU A 369 -6.20 0.74 -4.53
C GLU A 369 -5.95 -0.75 -4.81
N ALA A 370 -5.49 -1.53 -3.82
CA ALA A 370 -5.38 -2.98 -3.96
C ALA A 370 -6.75 -3.64 -4.26
N ALA A 371 -7.80 -3.23 -3.55
CA ALA A 371 -9.16 -3.73 -3.80
C ALA A 371 -9.67 -3.26 -5.18
N ARG A 372 -9.45 -2.00 -5.55
CA ARG A 372 -9.83 -1.45 -6.85
C ARG A 372 -9.11 -2.15 -8.00
N ALA A 373 -7.81 -2.40 -7.87
CA ALA A 373 -7.01 -3.12 -8.85
C ALA A 373 -7.57 -4.52 -9.11
N PHE A 374 -8.03 -5.21 -8.06
CA PHE A 374 -8.70 -6.49 -8.21
C PHE A 374 -9.98 -6.38 -9.05
N PHE A 375 -10.86 -5.43 -8.73
CA PHE A 375 -12.13 -5.25 -9.47
C PHE A 375 -11.97 -4.58 -10.85
N ARG A 376 -10.78 -4.06 -11.18
CA ARG A 376 -10.42 -3.73 -12.57
C ARG A 376 -10.22 -4.98 -13.41
N ASN A 377 -9.59 -6.01 -12.84
CA ASN A 377 -9.26 -7.24 -13.56
C ASN A 377 -10.39 -8.28 -13.51
N TYR A 378 -11.24 -8.23 -12.48
CA TYR A 378 -12.31 -9.20 -12.28
C TYR A 378 -13.66 -8.53 -12.11
N ILE A 379 -14.70 -9.12 -12.69
CA ILE A 379 -16.08 -8.64 -12.64
C ILE A 379 -16.99 -9.65 -11.95
N LEU A 380 -17.92 -9.14 -11.16
CA LEU A 380 -18.98 -9.94 -10.55
C LEU A 380 -20.02 -10.34 -11.61
N VAL A 381 -20.69 -11.48 -11.40
CA VAL A 381 -21.77 -11.95 -12.30
C VAL A 381 -22.83 -10.89 -12.51
N ASP A 382 -23.21 -10.19 -11.45
CA ASP A 382 -24.25 -9.17 -11.48
C ASP A 382 -23.88 -8.00 -12.41
N SER A 383 -22.57 -7.77 -12.63
CA SER A 383 -22.03 -6.75 -13.52
C SER A 383 -21.77 -7.24 -14.96
N LEU A 384 -21.83 -8.56 -15.23
CA LEU A 384 -21.67 -9.10 -16.59
C LEU A 384 -22.70 -8.52 -17.59
N PRO A 385 -23.99 -8.37 -17.26
CA PRO A 385 -24.97 -7.79 -18.17
C PRO A 385 -24.70 -6.32 -18.51
N ASP A 386 -24.02 -5.58 -17.63
CA ASP A 386 -23.63 -4.19 -17.89
C ASP A 386 -22.48 -4.14 -18.89
N LEU A 387 -21.46 -4.98 -18.69
CA LEU A 387 -20.33 -5.09 -19.63
C LEU A 387 -20.81 -5.56 -21.01
N ALA A 388 -21.66 -6.58 -21.10
CA ALA A 388 -22.21 -7.02 -22.37
C ALA A 388 -22.98 -5.93 -23.11
N ARG A 389 -23.74 -5.09 -22.38
CA ARG A 389 -24.46 -3.95 -22.96
C ARG A 389 -23.52 -2.89 -23.53
N GLN A 390 -22.36 -2.67 -22.94
CA GLN A 390 -21.34 -1.75 -23.47
C GLN A 390 -20.77 -2.24 -24.82
N HIS A 391 -20.92 -3.53 -25.12
CA HIS A 391 -20.50 -4.16 -26.36
C HIS A 391 -21.71 -4.64 -27.21
N ASP A 392 -22.88 -4.03 -27.06
CA ASP A 392 -24.09 -4.33 -27.85
C ASP A 392 -24.57 -5.80 -27.81
N LEU A 393 -24.23 -6.55 -26.76
CA LEU A 393 -24.65 -7.94 -26.58
C LEU A 393 -25.86 -8.07 -25.65
N SER A 394 -26.80 -8.94 -26.04
CA SER A 394 -27.97 -9.28 -25.24
C SER A 394 -27.63 -10.24 -24.09
N ARG A 395 -28.51 -10.30 -23.08
CA ARG A 395 -28.40 -11.29 -21.98
C ARG A 395 -28.41 -12.74 -22.47
N GLN A 396 -29.09 -13.03 -23.59
CA GLN A 396 -29.11 -14.37 -24.18
C GLN A 396 -27.72 -14.73 -24.74
N HIS A 397 -27.01 -13.79 -25.36
CA HIS A 397 -25.64 -14.01 -25.83
C HIS A 397 -24.70 -14.36 -24.66
N LEU A 398 -24.80 -13.66 -23.53
CA LEU A 398 -24.03 -14.01 -22.32
C LEU A 398 -24.33 -15.42 -21.81
N GLN A 399 -25.61 -15.82 -21.78
CA GLN A 399 -25.99 -17.16 -21.36
C GLN A 399 -25.42 -18.24 -22.29
N HIS A 400 -25.35 -17.96 -23.60
CA HIS A 400 -24.72 -18.84 -24.57
C HIS A 400 -23.20 -18.91 -24.41
N LEU A 401 -22.53 -17.79 -24.12
CA LEU A 401 -21.09 -17.77 -23.82
C LEU A 401 -20.77 -18.60 -22.56
N LYS A 402 -21.61 -18.51 -21.52
CA LYS A 402 -21.47 -19.32 -20.29
C LYS A 402 -21.75 -20.81 -20.54
N LEU A 403 -22.86 -21.17 -21.18
CA LEU A 403 -23.21 -22.57 -21.49
C LEU A 403 -22.25 -23.22 -22.48
N GLY A 404 -21.67 -22.42 -23.39
CA GLY A 404 -20.68 -22.87 -24.34
C GLY A 404 -19.26 -22.99 -23.77
N GLY A 405 -19.03 -22.57 -22.53
CA GLY A 405 -17.70 -22.59 -21.90
C GLY A 405 -16.71 -21.55 -22.46
N ALA A 406 -17.19 -20.59 -23.26
CA ALA A 406 -16.37 -19.51 -23.81
C ALA A 406 -15.94 -18.49 -22.74
N ILE A 407 -16.75 -18.36 -21.69
CA ILE A 407 -16.41 -17.67 -20.45
C ILE A 407 -16.68 -18.62 -19.29
N ALA A 408 -15.76 -18.72 -18.34
CA ALA A 408 -15.90 -19.55 -17.16
C ALA A 408 -15.63 -18.71 -15.90
N PRO A 409 -16.30 -19.02 -14.77
CA PRO A 409 -15.99 -18.34 -13.52
C PRO A 409 -14.55 -18.69 -13.10
N THR A 410 -13.77 -17.67 -12.79
CA THR A 410 -12.43 -17.78 -12.25
C THR A 410 -12.52 -18.29 -10.82
N ALA A 411 -11.96 -19.48 -10.57
CA ALA A 411 -11.88 -20.02 -9.23
C ALA A 411 -10.79 -19.29 -8.43
N PHE A 412 -11.15 -18.82 -7.24
CA PHE A 412 -10.20 -18.26 -6.29
C PHE A 412 -10.15 -19.13 -5.04
N ALA A 413 -8.93 -19.44 -4.61
CA ALA A 413 -8.73 -20.04 -3.30
C ALA A 413 -9.35 -19.13 -2.22
N ASN A 414 -10.11 -19.74 -1.29
CA ASN A 414 -10.72 -19.09 -0.13
C ASN A 414 -11.89 -18.13 -0.40
N LEU A 415 -12.35 -17.97 -1.66
CA LEU A 415 -13.65 -17.35 -1.92
C LEU A 415 -14.75 -18.43 -1.91
N PRO A 416 -15.91 -18.19 -1.25
CA PRO A 416 -17.05 -19.10 -1.32
C PRO A 416 -17.50 -19.28 -2.77
N ASN A 417 -17.90 -20.51 -3.14
CA ASN A 417 -18.46 -20.83 -4.46
C ASN A 417 -19.70 -20.02 -4.86
N VAL A 418 -20.29 -19.28 -3.91
CA VAL A 418 -21.42 -18.36 -4.13
C VAL A 418 -20.98 -17.08 -4.87
N VAL A 419 -19.69 -16.73 -4.79
CA VAL A 419 -19.13 -15.55 -5.46
C VAL A 419 -18.51 -15.98 -6.79
N GLU A 420 -19.32 -15.97 -7.84
CA GLU A 420 -18.83 -16.18 -9.22
C GLU A 420 -18.17 -14.88 -9.72
N LEU A 421 -16.90 -14.98 -10.12
CA LEU A 421 -16.09 -13.90 -10.70
C LEU A 421 -15.62 -14.31 -12.09
N TYR A 422 -15.49 -13.34 -12.98
CA TYR A 422 -14.98 -13.58 -14.34
C TYR A 422 -13.81 -12.63 -14.60
N SER A 423 -12.79 -13.12 -15.29
CA SER A 423 -11.70 -12.26 -15.78
C SER A 423 -12.26 -11.28 -16.81
N ARG A 424 -12.01 -9.99 -16.62
CA ARG A 424 -12.46 -8.94 -17.55
C ARG A 424 -11.88 -9.16 -18.94
N SER A 425 -10.59 -9.48 -19.03
CA SER A 425 -9.92 -9.69 -20.32
C SER A 425 -10.49 -10.89 -21.08
N GLU A 426 -10.74 -12.02 -20.39
CA GLU A 426 -11.31 -13.22 -21.01
C GLU A 426 -12.73 -12.96 -21.53
N VAL A 427 -13.53 -12.21 -20.76
CA VAL A 427 -14.89 -11.84 -21.17
C VAL A 427 -14.85 -10.89 -22.36
N GLU A 428 -14.02 -9.84 -22.33
CA GLU A 428 -13.86 -8.90 -23.45
C GLU A 428 -13.34 -9.61 -24.71
N GLU A 429 -12.37 -10.53 -24.58
CA GLU A 429 -11.89 -11.35 -25.70
C GLU A 429 -12.99 -12.26 -26.29
N ALA A 430 -13.78 -12.90 -25.43
CA ALA A 430 -14.91 -13.73 -25.87
C ALA A 430 -15.98 -12.89 -26.57
N ILE A 431 -16.23 -11.67 -26.08
CA ILE A 431 -17.15 -10.71 -26.69
C ILE A 431 -16.63 -10.27 -28.07
N VAL A 432 -15.36 -9.87 -28.17
CA VAL A 432 -14.75 -9.48 -29.45
C VAL A 432 -14.78 -10.63 -30.46
N ARG A 433 -14.52 -11.86 -30.00
CA ARG A 433 -14.65 -13.06 -30.85
C ARG A 433 -16.09 -13.24 -31.35
N ALA A 434 -17.08 -13.06 -30.48
CA ALA A 434 -18.49 -13.13 -30.84
C ALA A 434 -18.93 -12.00 -31.80
N GLN A 435 -18.38 -10.79 -31.68
CA GLN A 435 -18.69 -9.66 -32.56
C GLN A 435 -18.06 -9.80 -33.95
N ARG A 436 -16.82 -10.30 -34.05
CA ARG A 436 -16.19 -10.58 -35.36
C ARG A 436 -17.03 -11.51 -36.24
N PHE A 437 -17.77 -12.42 -35.62
CA PHE A 437 -18.70 -13.31 -36.30
C PHE A 437 -19.91 -12.57 -36.92
N GLN A 438 -20.45 -11.55 -36.25
CA GLN A 438 -21.53 -10.71 -36.82
C GLN A 438 -21.07 -9.92 -38.05
N THR A 439 -19.80 -9.53 -38.13
CA THR A 439 -19.28 -8.72 -39.25
C THR A 439 -18.94 -9.55 -40.49
N ILE A 440 -18.41 -10.78 -40.33
CA ILE A 440 -18.01 -11.64 -41.46
C ILE A 440 -19.22 -12.11 -42.28
N ALA A 441 -20.35 -12.30 -41.62
CA ALA A 441 -21.50 -12.95 -42.25
C ALA A 441 -22.45 -11.97 -43.00
N ALA A 442 -22.18 -10.67 -42.98
CA ALA A 442 -23.01 -9.62 -43.58
C ALA A 442 -22.93 -9.51 -45.12
N ASN A 443 -22.51 -10.56 -45.82
CA ASN A 443 -22.43 -10.59 -47.29
C ASN A 443 -23.48 -11.53 -47.91
N ASP A 444 -24.26 -10.95 -48.83
CA ASP A 444 -25.31 -11.48 -49.72
C ASP A 444 -26.68 -11.89 -49.11
N ASN A 445 -27.71 -11.15 -49.55
CA ASN A 445 -29.08 -11.08 -49.01
C ASN A 445 -30.06 -12.17 -49.50
N GLU A 446 -29.60 -13.27 -50.10
CA GLU A 446 -30.48 -14.39 -50.44
C GLU A 446 -30.05 -15.67 -49.74
N ILE A 447 -30.89 -16.15 -48.81
CA ILE A 447 -30.73 -17.44 -48.13
C ILE A 447 -31.14 -18.54 -49.13
N PRO A 448 -30.23 -19.45 -49.53
CA PRO A 448 -30.58 -20.54 -50.43
C PRO A 448 -31.60 -21.49 -49.82
N VAL A 449 -32.49 -22.03 -50.65
CA VAL A 449 -33.50 -23.02 -50.23
C VAL A 449 -32.81 -24.25 -49.63
N GLY A 450 -33.13 -24.58 -48.37
CA GLY A 450 -32.57 -25.74 -47.66
C GLY A 450 -31.56 -25.41 -46.56
N TYR A 451 -31.13 -24.15 -46.44
CA TYR A 451 -30.29 -23.71 -45.32
C TYR A 451 -31.10 -23.65 -44.02
N LEU A 452 -30.44 -23.94 -42.90
CA LEU A 452 -31.03 -23.90 -41.57
C LEU A 452 -30.23 -22.95 -40.68
N ASN A 453 -30.89 -22.23 -39.79
CA ASN A 453 -30.17 -21.42 -38.82
C ASN A 453 -29.44 -22.30 -37.78
N LEU A 454 -28.41 -21.76 -37.11
CA LEU A 454 -27.57 -22.51 -36.16
C LEU A 454 -28.39 -23.24 -35.08
N LEU A 455 -29.50 -22.65 -34.62
CA LEU A 455 -30.38 -23.28 -33.64
C LEU A 455 -31.18 -24.43 -34.25
N GLN A 456 -31.68 -24.29 -35.47
CA GLN A 456 -32.35 -25.35 -36.22
C GLN A 456 -31.38 -26.49 -36.52
N VAL A 457 -30.14 -26.21 -36.94
CA VAL A 457 -29.14 -27.26 -37.18
C VAL A 457 -28.79 -27.99 -35.89
N SER A 458 -28.57 -27.26 -34.81
CA SER A 458 -28.37 -27.84 -33.48
C SER A 458 -29.56 -28.72 -33.05
N LYS A 459 -30.79 -28.27 -33.27
CA LYS A 459 -31.99 -29.02 -32.86
C LYS A 459 -32.26 -30.24 -33.73
N VAL A 460 -32.19 -30.10 -35.05
CA VAL A 460 -32.51 -31.15 -36.04
C VAL A 460 -31.41 -32.19 -36.13
N HIS A 461 -30.15 -31.75 -36.16
CA HIS A 461 -28.99 -32.64 -36.40
C HIS A 461 -28.20 -32.96 -35.14
N ALA A 462 -28.68 -32.49 -33.99
CA ALA A 462 -28.10 -32.74 -32.69
C ALA A 462 -26.63 -32.32 -32.53
N ILE A 463 -26.22 -31.26 -33.22
CA ILE A 463 -24.86 -30.72 -33.16
C ILE A 463 -24.77 -29.68 -32.02
N GLY A 464 -23.62 -29.60 -31.33
CA GLY A 464 -23.36 -28.52 -30.38
C GLY A 464 -23.16 -27.18 -31.09
N ILE A 465 -23.76 -26.10 -30.59
CA ILE A 465 -23.64 -24.77 -31.22
C ILE A 465 -22.17 -24.31 -31.25
N GLN A 466 -21.39 -24.54 -30.18
CA GLN A 466 -19.97 -24.21 -30.17
C GLN A 466 -19.16 -24.98 -31.21
N GLN A 467 -19.44 -26.27 -31.39
CA GLN A 467 -18.78 -27.06 -32.43
C GLN A 467 -19.07 -26.56 -33.85
N LEU A 468 -20.31 -26.10 -34.10
CA LEU A 468 -20.65 -25.44 -35.36
C LEU A 468 -19.86 -24.13 -35.51
N LEU A 469 -19.79 -23.33 -34.45
CA LEU A 469 -19.05 -22.08 -34.48
C LEU A 469 -17.54 -22.33 -34.70
N ASP A 470 -16.93 -23.30 -34.03
CA ASP A 470 -15.51 -23.63 -34.17
C ASP A 470 -15.14 -24.02 -35.61
N GLU A 471 -15.95 -24.88 -36.25
CA GLU A 471 -15.71 -25.31 -37.63
C GLU A 471 -15.95 -24.19 -38.66
N ILE A 472 -16.89 -23.27 -38.37
CA ILE A 472 -17.05 -22.03 -39.15
C ILE A 472 -15.82 -21.12 -38.99
N HIS A 473 -15.30 -20.95 -37.77
CA HIS A 473 -14.09 -20.15 -37.51
C HIS A 473 -12.84 -20.76 -38.15
N ALA A 474 -12.74 -22.09 -38.18
CA ALA A 474 -11.68 -22.81 -38.88
C ALA A 474 -11.75 -22.64 -40.42
N GLY A 475 -12.81 -21.99 -40.93
CA GLY A 475 -13.04 -21.80 -42.35
C GLY A 475 -13.32 -23.10 -43.08
N THR A 476 -13.87 -24.10 -42.38
CA THR A 476 -14.11 -25.44 -42.92
C THR A 476 -15.56 -25.70 -43.31
N ILE A 477 -16.48 -24.87 -42.80
CA ILE A 477 -17.85 -24.74 -43.28
C ILE A 477 -17.89 -23.44 -44.06
N HIS A 478 -18.00 -23.53 -45.38
CA HIS A 478 -17.88 -22.41 -46.30
C HIS A 478 -19.24 -21.78 -46.61
N CYS A 479 -20.32 -22.55 -46.53
CA CYS A 479 -21.67 -22.10 -46.85
C CYS A 479 -22.38 -21.47 -45.66
N VAL A 480 -21.95 -20.27 -45.28
CA VAL A 480 -22.55 -19.47 -44.20
C VAL A 480 -23.18 -18.19 -44.78
N ARG A 481 -24.39 -17.84 -44.33
CA ARG A 481 -25.08 -16.58 -44.65
C ARG A 481 -25.59 -15.94 -43.36
N THR A 482 -25.61 -14.62 -43.26
CA THR A 482 -26.43 -13.97 -42.23
C THR A 482 -27.44 -12.98 -42.75
N GLU A 483 -28.60 -13.00 -42.11
CA GLU A 483 -29.63 -11.98 -42.24
C GLU A 483 -29.36 -10.85 -41.23
N GLY A 484 -29.54 -9.59 -41.62
CA GLY A 484 -29.34 -8.47 -40.71
C GLY A 484 -30.28 -8.55 -39.49
N GLY A 485 -29.73 -8.71 -38.29
CA GLY A 485 -30.51 -8.79 -37.06
C GLY A 485 -29.66 -9.01 -35.81
N SER A 486 -30.23 -8.66 -34.64
CA SER A 486 -29.51 -8.60 -33.36
C SER A 486 -29.20 -9.95 -32.70
N ASN A 487 -29.54 -11.08 -33.33
CA ASN A 487 -29.33 -12.43 -32.76
C ASN A 487 -28.59 -13.35 -33.74
N ALA A 488 -27.26 -13.44 -33.60
CA ALA A 488 -26.36 -14.22 -34.46
C ALA A 488 -26.80 -15.69 -34.64
N ASN A 489 -27.45 -16.30 -33.66
CA ASN A 489 -27.88 -17.71 -33.72
C ASN A 489 -29.14 -17.92 -34.58
N LEU A 490 -29.98 -16.88 -34.68
CA LEU A 490 -31.18 -16.88 -35.51
C LEU A 490 -30.92 -16.28 -36.88
N THR A 491 -29.88 -15.44 -36.99
CA THR A 491 -29.52 -14.78 -38.22
C THR A 491 -28.48 -15.52 -39.03
N THR A 492 -27.72 -16.45 -38.45
CA THR A 492 -26.73 -17.25 -39.19
C THR A 492 -27.33 -18.53 -39.73
N TRP A 493 -27.37 -18.62 -41.05
CA TRP A 493 -27.86 -19.75 -41.83
C TRP A 493 -26.68 -20.50 -42.41
N ILE A 494 -26.68 -21.82 -42.23
CA ILE A 494 -25.64 -22.71 -42.76
C ILE A 494 -26.27 -23.85 -43.56
N ASP A 495 -25.53 -24.39 -44.51
CA ASP A 495 -25.91 -25.65 -45.16
C ASP A 495 -25.81 -26.80 -44.14
N PRO A 496 -26.93 -27.44 -43.75
CA PRO A 496 -26.89 -28.54 -42.80
C PRO A 496 -26.10 -29.74 -43.34
N VAL A 497 -26.02 -29.95 -44.66
CA VAL A 497 -25.29 -31.07 -45.25
C VAL A 497 -23.79 -30.86 -45.12
N GLU A 498 -23.29 -29.68 -45.44
CA GLU A 498 -21.87 -29.33 -45.27
C GLU A 498 -21.46 -29.41 -43.80
N ALA A 499 -22.28 -28.84 -42.91
CA ALA A 499 -22.03 -28.87 -41.47
C ALA A 499 -21.97 -30.30 -40.93
N MET A 500 -22.92 -31.15 -41.31
CA MET A 500 -22.92 -32.54 -40.90
C MET A 500 -21.74 -33.33 -41.52
N LYS A 501 -21.40 -33.09 -42.80
CA LYS A 501 -20.28 -33.75 -43.47
C LYS A 501 -18.96 -33.44 -42.77
N LYS A 502 -18.74 -32.17 -42.42
CA LYS A 502 -17.51 -31.76 -41.76
C LYS A 502 -17.40 -32.32 -40.35
N ILE A 503 -18.46 -32.23 -39.57
CA ILE A 503 -18.46 -32.63 -38.15
C ILE A 503 -18.47 -34.15 -37.97
N PHE A 504 -19.19 -34.88 -38.82
CA PHE A 504 -19.32 -36.34 -38.69
C PHE A 504 -18.38 -37.12 -39.62
N GLY A 505 -17.78 -36.47 -40.62
CA GLY A 505 -16.81 -37.05 -41.55
C GLY A 505 -17.42 -38.01 -42.59
N PHE A 506 -18.71 -37.84 -42.91
CA PHE A 506 -19.46 -38.67 -43.85
C PHE A 506 -19.95 -37.83 -45.03
N ASP A 507 -20.05 -38.41 -46.23
CA ASP A 507 -20.59 -37.67 -47.39
C ASP A 507 -22.09 -37.36 -47.25
N THR A 508 -22.86 -38.29 -46.67
CA THR A 508 -24.29 -38.12 -46.37
C THR A 508 -24.65 -38.77 -45.04
N PRO A 509 -24.41 -38.09 -43.90
CA PRO A 509 -24.78 -38.58 -42.58
C PRO A 509 -26.30 -38.54 -42.35
N MET A 510 -26.83 -39.55 -41.67
CA MET A 510 -28.22 -39.67 -41.28
C MET A 510 -28.35 -39.70 -39.75
N THR A 511 -29.33 -38.95 -39.24
CA THR A 511 -29.70 -39.02 -37.82
C THR A 511 -30.40 -40.34 -37.51
N LEU A 512 -30.49 -40.71 -36.23
CA LEU A 512 -31.27 -41.87 -35.80
C LEU A 512 -32.73 -41.82 -36.32
N GLN A 513 -33.35 -40.64 -36.36
CA GLN A 513 -34.68 -40.47 -36.94
C GLN A 513 -34.67 -40.66 -38.47
N GLY A 514 -33.69 -40.07 -39.18
CA GLY A 514 -33.57 -40.27 -40.62
C GLY A 514 -33.37 -41.74 -41.00
N ALA A 515 -32.54 -42.48 -40.24
CA ALA A 515 -32.37 -43.92 -40.43
C ALA A 515 -33.66 -44.70 -40.10
N SER A 516 -34.41 -44.29 -39.07
CA SER A 516 -35.74 -44.82 -38.75
C SER A 516 -36.70 -44.71 -39.93
N ASP A 517 -36.81 -43.51 -40.51
CA ASP A 517 -37.74 -43.22 -41.60
C ASP A 517 -37.33 -43.95 -42.89
N PHE A 518 -36.02 -44.04 -43.15
CA PHE A 518 -35.49 -44.70 -44.35
C PHE A 518 -35.61 -46.23 -44.30
N ILE A 519 -35.32 -46.85 -43.15
CA ILE A 519 -35.46 -48.30 -42.97
C ILE A 519 -36.96 -48.68 -42.79
N GLY A 520 -37.81 -47.73 -42.40
CA GLY A 520 -39.22 -47.97 -42.10
C GLY A 520 -39.44 -48.74 -40.79
N LEU A 521 -38.48 -48.66 -39.87
CA LEU A 521 -38.56 -49.23 -38.53
C LEU A 521 -38.78 -48.14 -37.48
N HIS A 522 -39.38 -48.48 -36.35
CA HIS A 522 -39.51 -47.55 -35.22
C HIS A 522 -38.13 -47.15 -34.66
N ILE A 523 -37.97 -45.89 -34.24
CA ILE A 523 -36.69 -45.28 -33.85
C ILE A 523 -35.92 -46.09 -32.79
N ASN A 524 -36.63 -46.71 -31.85
CA ASN A 524 -36.02 -47.54 -30.82
C ASN A 524 -35.44 -48.84 -31.37
N HIS A 525 -36.05 -49.44 -32.40
CA HIS A 525 -35.50 -50.63 -33.04
C HIS A 525 -34.20 -50.32 -33.78
N VAL A 526 -34.11 -49.16 -34.44
CA VAL A 526 -32.86 -48.69 -35.06
C VAL A 526 -31.78 -48.43 -34.01
N ARG A 527 -32.14 -47.88 -32.85
CA ARG A 527 -31.21 -47.71 -31.73
C ARG A 527 -30.67 -49.04 -31.21
N ILE A 528 -31.51 -50.07 -31.11
CA ILE A 528 -31.08 -51.40 -30.70
C ILE A 528 -30.17 -52.02 -31.79
N LEU A 529 -30.51 -51.88 -33.06
CA LEU A 529 -29.67 -52.33 -34.18
C LEU A 529 -28.26 -51.73 -34.12
N ALA A 530 -28.18 -50.45 -33.77
CA ALA A 530 -26.93 -49.73 -33.55
C ALA A 530 -26.16 -50.26 -32.31
N GLN A 531 -26.85 -50.48 -31.19
CA GLN A 531 -26.24 -51.01 -29.95
C GLN A 531 -25.69 -52.43 -30.11
N HIS A 532 -26.36 -53.28 -30.89
CA HIS A 532 -25.90 -54.64 -31.19
C HIS A 532 -24.89 -54.70 -32.34
N GLY A 533 -24.50 -53.56 -32.93
CA GLY A 533 -23.53 -53.49 -34.02
C GLY A 533 -24.02 -54.08 -35.36
N ILE A 534 -25.31 -54.39 -35.48
CA ILE A 534 -25.92 -54.95 -36.69
C ILE A 534 -26.06 -53.85 -37.76
N LEU A 535 -26.40 -52.64 -37.33
CA LEU A 535 -26.32 -51.43 -38.14
C LEU A 535 -25.11 -50.62 -37.67
N PRO A 536 -24.06 -50.45 -38.49
CA PRO A 536 -22.90 -49.63 -38.14
C PRO A 536 -23.33 -48.23 -37.72
N SER A 537 -22.85 -47.77 -36.58
CA SER A 537 -23.19 -46.45 -36.04
C SER A 537 -21.99 -45.83 -35.34
N ARG A 538 -21.96 -44.50 -35.27
CA ARG A 538 -20.99 -43.76 -34.46
C ARG A 538 -21.71 -43.11 -33.28
N SER A 539 -21.21 -43.36 -32.08
CA SER A 539 -21.68 -42.71 -30.86
C SER A 539 -20.88 -41.44 -30.60
N ARG A 540 -21.57 -40.34 -30.29
CA ARG A 540 -20.94 -39.07 -29.92
C ARG A 540 -21.60 -38.47 -28.68
N PRO A 541 -20.83 -37.95 -27.71
CA PRO A 541 -21.36 -37.28 -26.54
C PRO A 541 -21.94 -35.91 -26.91
N ARG A 542 -23.10 -35.56 -26.34
CA ARG A 542 -23.71 -34.22 -26.42
C ARG A 542 -24.40 -33.90 -25.11
N GLY A 543 -23.89 -32.91 -24.37
CA GLY A 543 -24.36 -32.61 -23.02
C GLY A 543 -24.28 -33.86 -22.13
N ASN A 544 -25.38 -34.21 -21.45
CA ASN A 544 -25.47 -35.39 -20.58
C ASN A 544 -25.89 -36.69 -21.32
N GLY A 545 -25.84 -36.74 -22.66
CA GLY A 545 -26.34 -37.89 -23.44
C GLY A 545 -25.43 -38.34 -24.58
N ILE A 546 -25.71 -39.54 -25.12
CA ILE A 546 -25.02 -40.14 -26.27
C ILE A 546 -25.96 -40.11 -27.48
N PHE A 547 -25.50 -39.53 -28.60
CA PHE A 547 -26.21 -39.50 -29.87
C PHE A 547 -25.59 -40.48 -30.87
N LEU A 548 -26.43 -41.09 -31.70
CA LEU A 548 -26.03 -42.04 -32.74
C LEU A 548 -26.22 -41.42 -34.12
N THR A 549 -25.19 -41.49 -34.95
CA THR A 549 -25.23 -41.11 -36.37
C THR A 549 -24.83 -42.29 -37.26
N PHE A 550 -25.40 -42.31 -38.47
CA PHE A 550 -25.29 -43.40 -39.43
C PHE A 550 -24.82 -42.86 -40.77
N GLU A 551 -23.98 -43.59 -41.49
CA GLU A 551 -23.67 -43.27 -42.87
C GLU A 551 -24.79 -43.81 -43.77
N ARG A 552 -25.26 -43.02 -44.74
CA ARG A 552 -26.32 -43.47 -45.65
C ARG A 552 -25.97 -44.77 -46.38
N ALA A 553 -24.71 -44.94 -46.78
CA ALA A 553 -24.24 -46.17 -47.42
C ALA A 553 -24.41 -47.41 -46.51
N ASP A 554 -24.15 -47.28 -45.21
CA ASP A 554 -24.34 -48.36 -44.23
C ASP A 554 -25.82 -48.70 -44.05
N VAL A 555 -26.69 -47.68 -44.04
CA VAL A 555 -28.15 -47.86 -43.95
C VAL A 555 -28.68 -48.53 -45.23
N GLU A 556 -28.22 -48.12 -46.41
CA GLU A 556 -28.58 -48.72 -47.70
C GLU A 556 -28.07 -50.16 -47.82
N ALA A 557 -26.83 -50.42 -47.40
CA ALA A 557 -26.28 -51.76 -47.32
C ALA A 557 -27.09 -52.64 -46.36
N PHE A 558 -27.53 -52.10 -45.23
CA PHE A 558 -28.39 -52.79 -44.28
C PHE A 558 -29.75 -53.15 -44.90
N VAL A 559 -30.43 -52.22 -45.58
CA VAL A 559 -31.72 -52.48 -46.25
C VAL A 559 -31.57 -53.46 -47.43
N THR A 560 -30.40 -53.48 -48.07
CA THR A 560 -30.07 -54.43 -49.15
C THR A 560 -29.79 -55.82 -48.58
N LYS A 561 -29.12 -55.91 -47.43
CA LYS A 561 -28.77 -57.18 -46.80
C LYS A 561 -29.96 -57.81 -46.05
N TYR A 562 -30.76 -57.03 -45.37
CA TYR A 562 -31.83 -57.49 -44.49
C TYR A 562 -33.22 -57.03 -44.95
N VAL A 563 -34.23 -57.86 -44.68
CA VAL A 563 -35.66 -57.51 -44.85
C VAL A 563 -36.34 -57.66 -43.50
N THR A 564 -37.17 -56.68 -43.17
CA THR A 564 -37.93 -56.64 -41.92
C THR A 564 -39.22 -57.47 -42.04
N THR A 565 -39.73 -58.02 -40.93
CA THR A 565 -41.02 -58.75 -40.92
C THR A 565 -42.17 -57.95 -41.55
N GLY A 566 -42.20 -56.63 -41.32
CA GLY A 566 -43.21 -55.73 -41.88
C GLY A 566 -43.17 -55.69 -43.40
N GLU A 567 -41.97 -55.70 -43.99
CA GLU A 567 -41.79 -55.69 -45.43
C GLU A 567 -42.00 -57.07 -46.07
N VAL A 568 -41.61 -58.16 -45.40
CA VAL A 568 -41.97 -59.54 -45.81
C VAL A 568 -43.49 -59.70 -45.90
N THR A 569 -44.22 -59.20 -44.89
CA THR A 569 -45.68 -59.26 -44.83
C THR A 569 -46.32 -58.40 -45.93
N ARG A 570 -45.80 -57.18 -46.14
CA ARG A 570 -46.31 -56.24 -47.15
C ARG A 570 -46.07 -56.75 -48.58
N ARG A 571 -44.94 -57.41 -48.84
CA ARG A 571 -44.58 -57.96 -50.17
C ARG A 571 -45.02 -59.41 -50.39
N LYS A 572 -45.69 -60.04 -49.42
CA LYS A 572 -46.14 -61.46 -49.46
C LYS A 572 -45.02 -62.45 -49.81
N LEU A 573 -43.80 -62.21 -49.31
CA LEU A 573 -42.67 -63.10 -49.56
C LEU A 573 -42.84 -64.39 -48.74
N LYS A 574 -42.63 -65.57 -49.36
CA LYS A 574 -42.65 -66.86 -48.66
C LYS A 574 -41.39 -66.99 -47.81
N ILE A 575 -41.54 -67.24 -46.51
CA ILE A 575 -40.42 -67.53 -45.60
C ILE A 575 -40.23 -69.06 -45.58
N PRO A 576 -39.08 -69.60 -45.99
CA PRO A 576 -38.80 -71.03 -45.94
C PRO A 576 -38.63 -71.48 -44.49
N THR A 577 -39.07 -72.70 -44.17
CA THR A 577 -39.09 -73.25 -42.79
C THR A 577 -37.71 -73.40 -42.15
N SER A 578 -36.62 -73.33 -42.93
CA SER A 578 -35.23 -73.48 -42.48
C SER A 578 -34.47 -72.17 -42.23
N VAL A 579 -35.08 -71.00 -42.47
CA VAL A 579 -34.37 -69.72 -42.35
C VAL A 579 -34.46 -69.16 -40.93
N SER A 580 -33.32 -69.07 -40.24
CA SER A 580 -33.21 -68.41 -38.95
C SER A 580 -33.29 -66.89 -39.10
N ALA A 581 -34.22 -66.25 -38.38
CA ALA A 581 -34.29 -64.79 -38.29
C ALA A 581 -33.41 -64.28 -37.15
N VAL A 582 -32.78 -63.13 -37.33
CA VAL A 582 -32.16 -62.40 -36.22
C VAL A 582 -33.28 -61.70 -35.47
N GLU A 583 -33.61 -62.21 -34.28
CA GLU A 583 -34.66 -61.67 -33.43
C GLU A 583 -34.07 -60.68 -32.42
N ILE A 584 -34.58 -59.45 -32.44
CA ILE A 584 -34.05 -58.35 -31.64
C ILE A 584 -35.16 -57.89 -30.70
N ARG A 585 -34.88 -57.96 -29.39
CA ARG A 585 -35.83 -57.63 -28.33
C ARG A 585 -35.24 -56.60 -27.38
N HIS A 586 -36.02 -55.57 -27.04
CA HIS A 586 -35.60 -54.60 -26.04
C HIS A 586 -35.84 -55.18 -24.63
N PRO A 587 -34.88 -55.10 -23.68
CA PRO A 587 -35.03 -55.68 -22.33
C PRO A 587 -36.16 -55.08 -21.50
N SER A 588 -36.46 -53.80 -21.70
CA SER A 588 -37.37 -53.01 -20.85
C SER A 588 -38.61 -52.43 -21.55
N TRP A 589 -38.88 -52.76 -22.82
CA TRP A 589 -40.02 -52.22 -23.57
C TRP A 589 -40.90 -53.38 -24.04
N ASN A 590 -42.21 -53.31 -23.78
CA ASN A 590 -43.18 -54.38 -24.09
C ASN A 590 -43.59 -54.38 -25.58
N THR A 591 -42.65 -54.16 -26.50
CA THR A 591 -42.87 -54.17 -27.94
C THR A 591 -42.55 -55.56 -28.52
N ALA A 592 -43.34 -55.99 -29.51
CA ALA A 592 -43.09 -57.25 -30.21
C ALA A 592 -41.67 -57.27 -30.83
N PRO A 593 -40.96 -58.41 -30.78
CA PRO A 593 -39.59 -58.49 -31.27
C PRO A 593 -39.53 -58.23 -32.77
N VAL A 594 -38.50 -57.50 -33.21
CA VAL A 594 -38.24 -57.30 -34.65
C VAL A 594 -37.44 -58.49 -35.14
N ARG A 595 -37.94 -59.15 -36.18
CA ARG A 595 -37.23 -60.23 -36.88
C ARG A 595 -36.66 -59.68 -38.18
N LEU A 596 -35.36 -59.86 -38.35
CA LEU A 596 -34.65 -59.54 -39.58
C LEU A 596 -34.28 -60.83 -40.31
N TYR A 597 -34.53 -60.85 -41.62
CA TYR A 597 -34.18 -61.96 -42.49
C TYR A 597 -33.15 -61.49 -43.50
N GLU A 598 -32.07 -62.23 -43.71
CA GLU A 598 -31.13 -61.92 -44.78
C GLU A 598 -31.77 -62.21 -46.14
N ARG A 599 -31.66 -61.26 -47.09
CA ARG A 599 -32.23 -61.39 -48.44
C ARG A 599 -31.68 -62.61 -49.20
N ALA A 600 -30.40 -62.90 -49.03
CA ALA A 600 -29.75 -64.06 -49.66
C ALA A 600 -30.44 -65.38 -49.27
N ASN A 601 -30.91 -65.49 -48.03
CA ASN A 601 -31.57 -66.69 -47.51
C ASN A 601 -33.04 -66.79 -47.93
N LEU A 602 -33.64 -65.69 -48.39
CA LEU A 602 -35.02 -65.65 -48.91
C LEU A 602 -35.08 -65.87 -50.42
N ALA A 603 -34.01 -65.58 -51.17
CA ALA A 603 -33.93 -65.79 -52.61
C ALA A 603 -33.56 -67.23 -53.01
N ALA A 604 -33.01 -68.02 -52.07
CA ALA A 604 -32.60 -69.40 -52.30
C ALA A 604 -33.71 -70.44 -52.07
N ALA A 605 -34.99 -70.03 -52.14
CA ALA A 605 -36.14 -70.89 -51.85
C ALA A 605 -37.34 -70.68 -52.78
#